data_AF-A0A840V7F0-F1
#
_entry.id   AF-A0A840V7F0-F1
#
_cell.length_a   1.000
_cell.length_b   1.000
_cell.length_c   1.000
_cell.angle_alpha   90.00
_cell.angle_beta   90.00
_cell.angle_gamma   90.00
#
_symmetry.space_group_name_H-M   'P 1'
#
loop_
_entity.id
_entity.type
_entity.pdbx_description
1 polymer ?
#
loop_
_entity_poly.entity_id
_entity_poly.type
_entity_poly.pdbx_seq_one_letter_code
_entity_poly.pdbx_strand_id
1 'polypeptide(L)'
;MRPDPKKQKKHINEIRTDIDRIIRFIESENYDDSSRIEIEALKMACAVYQGITESPLPVDYSNPKIRECCYYVAAAMDLSRYIKTIDDKRKLKKARHHLELIGSGGFGISATYQKQQYHNSVIYERLRAHIGNAPSFEVARDSARKSLELMIALAAMSKFDEVILENPNNSNKDPKNPDIIIVDEGIRFGIACKSISSQNPNNFKQRIREAIEQIKESIEDENVDPRKGVVFLDVSPLLNHDYLYMPEGIYSWNDGSGGEVLQQNIAEVMVKLLGEGDGHKLLSPLFADSGLIPCIIAYGHSVMMVEKDGGFFPHYYKAAYLIYGGDHSQIKSFTKRLNDALHCQ
;
A
#
# COMPACT_ATOMS: atom_id res chain seq x y z
N MET A 1 -8.04 -17.18 -9.94
CA MET A 1 -9.50 -17.01 -9.71
C MET A 1 -9.69 -15.53 -9.48
N ARG A 2 -10.58 -14.86 -10.22
CA ARG A 2 -10.92 -13.47 -9.87
C ARG A 2 -11.61 -13.49 -8.49
N PRO A 3 -11.22 -12.63 -7.52
CA PRO A 3 -11.91 -12.55 -6.24
C PRO A 3 -13.41 -12.36 -6.45
N ASP A 4 -14.25 -12.96 -5.60
CA ASP A 4 -15.71 -12.76 -5.65
C ASP A 4 -16.02 -11.29 -5.30
N PRO A 5 -16.51 -10.47 -6.25
CA PRO A 5 -16.78 -9.05 -6.02
C PRO A 5 -17.85 -8.82 -4.94
N LYS A 6 -18.74 -9.80 -4.72
CA LYS A 6 -19.79 -9.71 -3.69
C LYS A 6 -19.24 -9.81 -2.27
N LYS A 7 -18.08 -10.45 -2.09
CA LYS A 7 -17.39 -10.53 -0.79
C LYS A 7 -16.56 -9.28 -0.47
N GLN A 8 -16.44 -8.34 -1.41
CA GLN A 8 -15.54 -7.19 -1.28
C GLN A 8 -16.23 -5.90 -0.82
N LYS A 9 -17.56 -5.80 -0.96
CA LYS A 9 -18.33 -4.60 -0.57
C LYS A 9 -18.64 -4.65 0.93
N LYS A 10 -17.92 -3.85 1.71
CA LYS A 10 -18.28 -3.55 3.10
C LYS A 10 -19.19 -2.32 3.13
N HIS A 11 -20.21 -2.37 3.97
CA HIS A 11 -21.03 -1.18 4.22
C HIS A 11 -20.22 -0.16 5.03
N ILE A 12 -20.43 1.14 4.82
CA ILE A 12 -19.64 2.20 5.47
C ILE A 12 -19.68 2.11 7.01
N ASN A 13 -20.83 1.70 7.56
CA ASN A 13 -21.00 1.45 9.01
C ASN A 13 -20.15 0.30 9.55
N GLU A 14 -19.92 -0.74 8.75
CA GLU A 14 -19.05 -1.85 9.13
C GLU A 14 -17.58 -1.39 9.15
N ILE A 15 -17.17 -0.59 8.15
CA ILE A 15 -15.84 0.00 8.09
C ILE A 15 -15.60 0.84 9.35
N ARG A 16 -16.53 1.75 9.69
CA ARG A 16 -16.45 2.58 10.91
C ARG A 16 -16.31 1.75 12.17
N THR A 17 -17.14 0.73 12.34
CA THR A 17 -17.10 -0.18 13.49
C THR A 17 -15.75 -0.90 13.60
N ASP A 18 -15.19 -1.33 12.46
CA ASP A 18 -13.88 -1.97 12.42
C ASP A 18 -12.77 -0.98 12.77
N ILE A 19 -12.81 0.27 12.28
CA ILE A 19 -11.86 1.33 12.67
C ILE A 19 -11.93 1.60 14.18
N ASP A 20 -13.11 1.67 14.78
CA ASP A 20 -13.28 1.83 16.24
C ASP A 20 -12.66 0.68 17.05
N ARG A 21 -12.63 -0.54 16.50
CA ARG A 21 -11.95 -1.67 17.13
C ARG A 21 -10.44 -1.54 17.01
N ILE A 22 -9.95 -1.06 15.87
CA ILE A 22 -8.53 -0.84 15.61
C ILE A 22 -7.96 0.25 16.53
N ILE A 23 -8.69 1.35 16.69
CA ILE A 23 -8.34 2.43 17.63
C ILE A 23 -8.19 1.85 19.04
N ARG A 24 -9.20 1.14 19.55
CA ARG A 24 -9.16 0.52 20.88
C ARG A 24 -8.04 -0.51 21.05
N PHE A 25 -7.71 -1.24 19.98
CA PHE A 25 -6.61 -2.20 19.98
C PHE A 25 -5.25 -1.49 20.17
N ILE A 26 -5.05 -0.36 19.51
CA ILE A 26 -3.84 0.47 19.61
C ILE A 26 -3.76 1.15 21.00
N GLU A 27 -4.87 1.66 21.52
CA GLU A 27 -4.95 2.48 22.75
C GLU A 27 -4.55 1.79 24.08
N SER A 28 -4.49 0.46 24.14
CA SER A 28 -4.44 -0.26 25.41
C SER A 28 -3.20 -0.06 26.33
N GLU A 29 -2.22 0.80 25.99
CA GLU A 29 -0.98 1.00 26.80
C GLU A 29 -0.44 2.45 26.92
N ASN A 30 -1.26 3.45 27.28
CA ASN A 30 -0.81 4.84 27.60
C ASN A 30 -0.01 5.55 26.48
N TYR A 31 -0.65 5.81 25.33
CA TYR A 31 0.01 6.46 24.18
C TYR A 31 -0.31 7.95 24.04
N ASP A 32 0.56 8.65 23.30
CA ASP A 32 0.42 10.06 22.92
C ASP A 32 -0.71 10.24 21.88
N ASP A 33 -1.54 11.27 22.08
CA ASP A 33 -2.70 11.59 21.25
C ASP A 33 -2.33 11.87 19.78
N SER A 34 -1.07 12.25 19.51
CA SER A 34 -0.56 12.47 18.15
C SER A 34 -0.60 11.21 17.27
N SER A 35 -0.52 10.01 17.87
CA SER A 35 -0.63 8.73 17.17
C SER A 35 -2.04 8.38 16.69
N ARG A 36 -3.02 9.25 16.92
CA ARG A 36 -4.43 8.99 16.62
C ARG A 36 -4.95 9.76 15.42
N ILE A 37 -4.26 10.83 15.03
CA ILE A 37 -4.77 11.84 14.10
C ILE A 37 -5.28 11.20 12.81
N GLU A 38 -4.46 10.39 12.15
CA GLU A 38 -4.83 9.81 10.86
C GLU A 38 -5.85 8.67 10.96
N ILE A 39 -5.86 7.88 12.04
CA ILE A 39 -6.87 6.84 12.22
C ILE A 39 -8.24 7.46 12.51
N GLU A 40 -8.28 8.53 13.31
CA GLU A 40 -9.49 9.33 13.52
C GLU A 40 -9.91 10.04 12.22
N ALA A 41 -8.96 10.46 11.36
CA ALA A 41 -9.26 11.00 10.03
C ALA A 41 -9.97 9.97 9.13
N LEU A 42 -9.50 8.71 9.12
CA LEU A 42 -10.15 7.61 8.40
C LEU A 42 -11.60 7.42 8.90
N LYS A 43 -11.81 7.43 10.21
CA LYS A 43 -13.15 7.31 10.82
C LYS A 43 -14.05 8.49 10.48
N MET A 44 -13.54 9.72 10.58
CA MET A 44 -14.27 10.95 10.27
C MET A 44 -14.68 10.98 8.80
N ALA A 45 -13.77 10.61 7.89
CA ALA A 45 -14.06 10.52 6.47
C ALA A 45 -15.21 9.53 6.19
N CYS A 46 -15.24 8.37 6.88
CA CYS A 46 -16.35 7.43 6.73
C CYS A 46 -17.68 8.02 7.20
N ALA A 47 -17.71 8.79 8.28
CA ALA A 47 -18.92 9.46 8.76
C ALA A 47 -19.40 10.55 7.78
N VAL A 48 -18.47 11.36 7.25
CA VAL A 48 -18.75 12.38 6.25
C VAL A 48 -19.28 11.75 4.96
N TYR A 49 -18.63 10.69 4.48
CA TYR A 49 -19.03 9.99 3.26
C TYR A 49 -20.44 9.40 3.39
N GLN A 50 -20.76 8.79 4.53
CA GLN A 50 -22.11 8.30 4.80
C GLN A 50 -23.16 9.41 4.65
N GLY A 51 -22.94 10.56 5.30
CA GLY A 51 -23.83 11.72 5.20
C GLY A 51 -23.97 12.25 3.77
N ILE A 52 -22.89 12.22 2.99
CA ILE A 52 -22.91 12.59 1.57
C ILE A 52 -23.79 11.63 0.76
N THR A 53 -23.63 10.32 0.95
CA THR A 53 -24.38 9.31 0.17
C THR A 53 -25.84 9.17 0.57
N GLU A 54 -26.20 9.59 1.78
CA GLU A 54 -27.59 9.63 2.25
C GLU A 54 -28.29 10.95 1.86
N SER A 55 -27.54 11.91 1.31
CA SER A 55 -28.08 13.18 0.83
C SER A 55 -29.06 12.99 -0.32
N PRO A 56 -30.18 13.74 -0.37
CA PRO A 56 -31.11 13.72 -1.50
C PRO A 56 -30.52 14.38 -2.76
N LEU A 57 -29.42 15.14 -2.63
CA LEU A 57 -28.76 15.81 -3.74
C LEU A 57 -27.69 14.92 -4.38
N PRO A 58 -27.50 15.01 -5.72
CA PRO A 58 -26.39 14.35 -6.38
C PRO A 58 -25.04 14.73 -5.75
N VAL A 59 -24.16 13.74 -5.63
CA VAL A 59 -22.83 13.94 -5.06
C VAL A 59 -21.91 14.54 -6.13
N ASP A 60 -21.34 15.71 -5.85
CA ASP A 60 -20.32 16.31 -6.70
C ASP A 60 -18.94 15.70 -6.42
N TYR A 61 -18.65 14.58 -7.08
CA TYR A 61 -17.35 13.91 -6.97
C TYR A 61 -16.18 14.71 -7.54
N SER A 62 -16.42 15.79 -8.29
CA SER A 62 -15.37 16.71 -8.76
C SER A 62 -14.83 17.61 -7.64
N ASN A 63 -15.59 17.76 -6.55
CA ASN A 63 -15.19 18.58 -5.43
C ASN A 63 -13.91 18.00 -4.76
N PRO A 64 -12.82 18.78 -4.64
CA PRO A 64 -11.56 18.29 -4.07
C PRO A 64 -11.70 17.70 -2.65
N LYS A 65 -12.64 18.20 -1.84
CA LYS A 65 -12.88 17.69 -0.48
C LYS A 65 -13.61 16.35 -0.48
N ILE A 66 -14.53 16.15 -1.43
CA ILE A 66 -15.23 14.86 -1.60
C ILE A 66 -14.25 13.82 -2.13
N ARG A 67 -13.40 14.20 -3.10
CA ARG A 67 -12.31 13.36 -3.58
C ARG A 67 -11.35 12.94 -2.48
N GLU A 68 -10.88 13.89 -1.67
CA GLU A 68 -10.03 13.61 -0.51
C GLU A 68 -10.71 12.63 0.47
N CYS A 69 -12.00 12.86 0.76
CA CYS A 69 -12.80 11.95 1.58
C CYS A 69 -12.85 10.53 0.99
N CYS A 70 -12.99 10.38 -0.33
CA CYS A 70 -12.96 9.09 -1.01
C CYS A 70 -11.62 8.35 -0.82
N TYR A 71 -10.48 9.06 -0.85
CA TYR A 71 -9.18 8.45 -0.57
C TYR A 71 -9.08 7.91 0.86
N TYR A 72 -9.53 8.66 1.86
CA TYR A 72 -9.57 8.18 3.24
C TYR A 72 -10.53 7.00 3.41
N VAL A 73 -11.71 7.02 2.80
CA VAL A 73 -12.65 5.90 2.86
C VAL A 73 -12.05 4.65 2.22
N ALA A 74 -11.36 4.78 1.08
CA ALA A 74 -10.66 3.69 0.42
C ALA A 74 -9.55 3.09 1.30
N ALA A 75 -8.74 3.94 1.95
CA ALA A 75 -7.73 3.52 2.91
C ALA A 75 -8.36 2.81 4.13
N ALA A 76 -9.45 3.34 4.67
CA ALA A 76 -10.15 2.78 5.83
C ALA A 76 -10.74 1.39 5.49
N MET A 77 -11.32 1.26 4.30
CA MET A 77 -11.84 0.00 3.78
C MET A 77 -10.75 -1.07 3.71
N ASP A 78 -9.57 -0.73 3.18
CA ASP A 78 -8.46 -1.69 3.07
C ASP A 78 -7.89 -2.08 4.43
N LEU A 79 -7.65 -1.11 5.32
CA LEU A 79 -7.19 -1.39 6.69
C LEU A 79 -8.17 -2.32 7.43
N SER A 80 -9.45 -1.97 7.39
CA SER A 80 -10.54 -2.75 7.95
C SER A 80 -10.62 -4.15 7.33
N ARG A 81 -10.40 -4.27 6.03
CA ARG A 81 -10.41 -5.55 5.32
C ARG A 81 -9.26 -6.44 5.79
N TYR A 82 -8.02 -5.96 5.73
CA TYR A 82 -6.86 -6.77 6.08
C TYR A 82 -6.90 -7.23 7.53
N ILE A 83 -7.22 -6.33 8.47
CA ILE A 83 -7.28 -6.70 9.89
C ILE A 83 -8.38 -7.75 10.15
N LYS A 84 -9.54 -7.62 9.51
CA LYS A 84 -10.65 -8.58 9.68
C LYS A 84 -10.31 -9.97 9.13
N THR A 85 -9.43 -10.08 8.14
CA THR A 85 -9.00 -11.35 7.57
C THR A 85 -7.91 -12.07 8.37
N ILE A 86 -7.40 -11.45 9.44
CA ILE A 86 -6.39 -12.05 10.33
C ILE A 86 -7.11 -12.72 11.51
N ASP A 87 -7.30 -14.03 11.42
CA ASP A 87 -7.97 -14.80 12.48
C ASP A 87 -7.09 -15.00 13.73
N ASP A 88 -5.76 -15.07 13.56
CA ASP A 88 -4.83 -15.20 14.68
C ASP A 88 -4.42 -13.83 15.26
N LYS A 89 -5.04 -13.48 16.40
CA LYS A 89 -4.74 -12.24 17.14
C LYS A 89 -3.27 -12.10 17.54
N ARG A 90 -2.51 -13.19 17.66
CA ARG A 90 -1.07 -13.15 17.96
C ARG A 90 -0.28 -12.55 16.79
N LYS A 91 -0.68 -12.84 15.54
CA LYS A 91 -0.09 -12.21 14.33
C LYS A 91 -0.33 -10.71 14.36
N LEU A 92 -1.58 -10.29 14.64
CA LEU A 92 -1.93 -8.88 14.73
C LEU A 92 -1.17 -8.15 15.84
N LYS A 93 -0.93 -8.80 17.00
CA LYS A 93 -0.12 -8.24 18.08
C LYS A 93 1.31 -7.91 17.64
N LYS A 94 1.92 -8.73 16.77
CA LYS A 94 3.26 -8.46 16.20
C LYS A 94 3.29 -7.21 15.31
N ALA A 95 2.16 -6.85 14.68
CA ALA A 95 2.04 -5.64 13.84
C ALA A 95 1.67 -4.37 14.62
N ARG A 96 1.48 -4.43 15.94
CA ARG A 96 0.95 -3.30 16.72
C ARG A 96 1.77 -2.01 16.58
N HIS A 97 3.09 -2.08 16.73
CA HIS A 97 3.97 -0.91 16.57
C HIS A 97 3.94 -0.30 15.16
N HIS A 98 3.63 -1.10 14.14
CA HIS A 98 3.45 -0.58 12.79
C HIS A 98 2.09 0.08 12.61
N LEU A 99 1.04 -0.50 13.21
CA LEU A 99 -0.30 0.11 13.21
C LEU A 99 -0.29 1.50 13.87
N GLU A 100 0.57 1.72 14.86
CA GLU A 100 0.80 3.03 15.48
C GLU A 100 1.32 4.07 14.46
N LEU A 101 2.17 3.66 13.50
CA LEU A 101 2.69 4.55 12.45
C LEU A 101 1.61 5.08 11.51
N ILE A 102 0.45 4.41 11.44
CA ILE A 102 -0.68 4.93 10.67
C ILE A 102 -1.05 6.31 11.20
N GLY A 103 -1.01 6.49 12.53
CA GLY A 103 -1.33 7.75 13.20
C GLY A 103 -0.58 8.96 12.69
N SER A 104 0.68 8.78 12.28
CA SER A 104 1.57 9.84 11.79
C SER A 104 1.70 9.87 10.27
N GLY A 105 1.57 8.72 9.59
CA GLY A 105 1.84 8.57 8.16
C GLY A 105 0.63 8.36 7.25
N GLY A 106 -0.53 8.06 7.82
CA GLY A 106 -1.70 7.58 7.08
C GLY A 106 -1.58 6.09 6.71
N PHE A 107 -2.48 5.62 5.85
CA PHE A 107 -2.46 4.24 5.37
C PHE A 107 -2.91 4.15 3.92
N GLY A 108 -2.27 3.29 3.12
CA GLY A 108 -2.69 3.04 1.74
C GLY A 108 -2.76 4.32 0.90
N ILE A 109 -3.81 4.46 0.08
CA ILE A 109 -3.92 5.54 -0.89
C ILE A 109 -3.96 6.95 -0.28
N SER A 110 -4.47 7.10 0.95
CA SER A 110 -4.45 8.41 1.62
C SER A 110 -3.03 8.84 2.00
N ALA A 111 -2.19 7.89 2.45
CA ALA A 111 -0.78 8.15 2.74
C ALA A 111 -0.01 8.59 1.48
N THR A 112 -0.21 7.86 0.37
CA THR A 112 0.42 8.20 -0.92
C THR A 112 0.00 9.59 -1.40
N TYR A 113 -1.30 9.84 -1.48
CA TYR A 113 -1.81 11.11 -2.01
C TYR A 113 -1.35 12.30 -1.16
N GLN A 114 -1.46 12.21 0.17
CA GLN A 114 -1.20 13.39 1.01
C GLN A 114 0.27 13.59 1.34
N LYS A 115 0.96 12.51 1.73
CA LYS A 115 2.30 12.61 2.32
C LYS A 115 3.40 12.39 1.29
N GLN A 116 3.14 11.60 0.24
CA GLN A 116 4.15 11.30 -0.77
C GLN A 116 4.05 12.22 -2.00
N GLN A 117 2.85 12.62 -2.41
CA GLN A 117 2.66 13.59 -3.51
C GLN A 117 2.50 15.06 -3.05
N TYR A 118 2.44 15.29 -1.73
CA TYR A 118 2.31 16.62 -1.12
C TYR A 118 1.06 17.41 -1.56
N HIS A 119 -0.11 16.85 -1.26
CA HIS A 119 -1.38 17.58 -1.39
C HIS A 119 -1.83 18.13 -0.04
N ASN A 120 -2.20 19.42 0.00
CA ASN A 120 -2.80 20.02 1.21
C ASN A 120 -4.11 19.29 1.52
N SER A 121 -4.19 18.73 2.73
CA SER A 121 -5.34 17.96 3.21
C SER A 121 -6.21 18.80 4.12
N VAL A 122 -7.46 19.04 3.71
CA VAL A 122 -8.39 19.85 4.50
C VAL A 122 -8.82 19.08 5.74
N ILE A 123 -8.96 17.75 5.64
CA ILE A 123 -9.33 16.89 6.77
C ILE A 123 -8.21 16.90 7.81
N TYR A 124 -6.97 16.73 7.37
CA TYR A 124 -5.79 16.77 8.24
C TYR A 124 -5.58 18.13 8.89
N GLU A 125 -5.71 19.23 8.13
CA GLU A 125 -5.57 20.59 8.68
C GLU A 125 -6.60 20.87 9.78
N ARG A 126 -7.86 20.44 9.57
CA ARG A 126 -8.93 20.57 10.58
C ARG A 126 -8.63 19.77 11.84
N LEU A 127 -8.19 18.53 11.69
CA LEU A 127 -7.84 17.68 12.84
C LEU A 127 -6.61 18.21 13.58
N ARG A 128 -5.60 18.68 12.85
CA ARG A 128 -4.41 19.32 13.42
C ARG A 128 -4.77 20.53 14.27
N ALA A 129 -5.73 21.35 13.82
CA ALA A 129 -6.22 22.50 14.60
C ALA A 129 -6.87 22.09 15.93
N HIS A 130 -7.38 20.86 16.05
CA HIS A 130 -8.01 20.35 17.27
C HIS A 130 -7.02 19.64 18.20
N ILE A 131 -5.97 19.02 17.67
CA ILE A 131 -5.07 18.10 18.43
C ILE A 131 -3.70 18.73 18.74
N GLY A 132 -3.37 19.88 18.14
CA GLY A 132 -2.29 20.77 18.61
C GLY A 132 -0.86 20.38 18.25
N ASN A 133 -0.53 19.10 18.05
CA ASN A 133 0.84 18.62 17.78
C ASN A 133 0.89 17.60 16.64
N ALA A 134 0.90 18.07 15.38
CA ALA A 134 1.13 17.18 14.24
C ALA A 134 2.63 16.93 14.00
N PRO A 135 3.00 15.72 13.51
CA PRO A 135 4.38 15.41 13.17
C PRO A 135 4.94 16.32 12.08
N SER A 136 6.27 16.43 12.02
CA SER A 136 6.94 17.12 10.90
C SER A 136 6.64 16.41 9.57
N PHE A 137 6.77 17.14 8.46
CA PHE A 137 6.50 16.57 7.14
C PHE A 137 7.43 15.37 6.83
N GLU A 138 8.69 15.44 7.24
CA GLU A 138 9.64 14.35 7.03
C GLU A 138 9.26 13.09 7.80
N VAL A 139 8.84 13.23 9.06
CA VAL A 139 8.36 12.12 9.89
C VAL A 139 7.09 11.52 9.32
N ALA A 140 6.15 12.34 8.87
CA ALA A 140 4.91 11.88 8.24
C ALA A 140 5.20 11.12 6.94
N ARG A 141 6.14 11.60 6.12
CA ARG A 141 6.55 10.94 4.87
C ARG A 141 7.30 9.63 5.12
N ASP A 142 8.14 9.55 6.14
CA ASP A 142 8.79 8.29 6.54
C ASP A 142 7.75 7.27 7.01
N SER A 143 6.85 7.71 7.89
CA SER A 143 5.73 6.89 8.39
C SER A 143 4.83 6.39 7.24
N ALA A 144 4.57 7.25 6.25
CA ALA A 144 3.80 6.88 5.05
C ALA A 144 4.47 5.77 4.24
N ARG A 145 5.81 5.77 4.13
CA ARG A 145 6.55 4.69 3.44
C ARG A 145 6.43 3.37 4.21
N LYS A 146 6.59 3.41 5.53
CA LYS A 146 6.40 2.24 6.41
C LYS A 146 4.96 1.72 6.41
N SER A 147 3.98 2.57 6.12
CA SER A 147 2.58 2.14 5.98
C SER A 147 2.36 1.18 4.81
N LEU A 148 3.20 1.24 3.76
CA LEU A 148 3.17 0.27 2.67
C LEU A 148 3.65 -1.11 3.14
N GLU A 149 4.75 -1.15 3.88
CA GLU A 149 5.27 -2.40 4.46
C GLU A 149 4.21 -3.05 5.34
N LEU A 150 3.57 -2.25 6.19
CA LEU A 150 2.43 -2.69 7.00
C LEU A 150 1.27 -3.21 6.14
N MET A 151 0.90 -2.53 5.06
CA MET A 151 -0.18 -2.97 4.18
C MET A 151 0.10 -4.36 3.60
N ILE A 152 1.32 -4.59 3.11
CA ILE A 152 1.77 -5.88 2.55
C ILE A 152 1.76 -6.95 3.65
N ALA A 153 2.27 -6.62 4.84
CA ALA A 153 2.34 -7.54 5.96
C ALA A 153 0.94 -7.94 6.47
N LEU A 154 0.01 -7.00 6.63
CA LEU A 154 -1.36 -7.28 7.05
C LEU A 154 -2.07 -8.16 6.01
N ALA A 155 -1.89 -7.89 4.73
CA ALA A 155 -2.40 -8.75 3.67
C ALA A 155 -1.83 -10.18 3.78
N ALA A 156 -0.51 -10.29 3.93
CA ALA A 156 0.19 -11.56 4.04
C ALA A 156 -0.21 -12.38 5.27
N MET A 157 -0.48 -11.75 6.43
CA MET A 157 -0.87 -12.44 7.67
C MET A 157 -2.14 -13.29 7.52
N SER A 158 -3.00 -12.98 6.55
CA SER A 158 -4.22 -13.73 6.23
C SER A 158 -4.01 -14.98 5.36
N LYS A 159 -2.85 -15.08 4.69
CA LYS A 159 -2.59 -16.12 3.66
C LYS A 159 -1.37 -16.98 3.95
N PHE A 160 -0.45 -16.53 4.78
CA PHE A 160 0.83 -17.18 5.03
C PHE A 160 0.99 -17.60 6.49
N ASP A 161 1.90 -18.53 6.74
CA ASP A 161 2.06 -19.17 8.06
C ASP A 161 2.54 -18.16 9.10
N GLU A 162 3.55 -17.38 8.74
CA GLU A 162 4.11 -16.33 9.59
C GLU A 162 4.52 -15.10 8.76
N VAL A 163 4.43 -13.94 9.39
CA VAL A 163 4.96 -12.68 8.86
C VAL A 163 5.80 -12.04 9.96
N ILE A 164 7.03 -11.71 9.63
CA ILE A 164 8.00 -11.01 10.48
C ILE A 164 8.22 -9.64 9.85
N LEU A 165 7.97 -8.61 10.63
CA LEU A 165 8.19 -7.21 10.23
C LEU A 165 9.39 -6.67 10.98
N GLU A 166 10.25 -5.93 10.29
CA GLU A 166 11.31 -5.19 10.95
C GLU A 166 10.71 -4.14 11.89
N ASN A 167 11.20 -4.05 13.13
CA ASN A 167 10.65 -3.06 14.06
C ASN A 167 11.03 -1.64 13.59
N PRO A 168 10.06 -0.73 13.37
CA PRO A 168 10.31 0.58 12.76
C PRO A 168 11.17 1.50 13.63
N ASN A 169 11.33 1.16 14.91
CA ASN A 169 12.15 1.87 15.90
C ASN A 169 13.56 1.25 16.07
N ASN A 170 13.83 0.10 15.45
CA ASN A 170 15.07 -0.67 15.64
C ASN A 170 15.73 -1.11 14.32
N SER A 171 15.50 -0.39 13.23
CA SER A 171 15.94 -0.76 11.86
C SER A 171 17.46 -0.74 11.61
N ASN A 172 18.29 -0.62 12.66
CA ASN A 172 19.75 -0.52 12.58
C ASN A 172 20.46 -1.62 13.39
N LYS A 173 19.77 -2.71 13.74
CA LYS A 173 20.38 -3.81 14.50
C LYS A 173 20.82 -4.92 13.55
N ASP A 174 22.04 -5.43 13.75
CA ASP A 174 22.48 -6.70 13.16
C ASP A 174 21.75 -7.88 13.82
N PRO A 175 21.31 -8.91 13.07
CA PRO A 175 21.40 -9.05 11.61
C PRO A 175 20.38 -8.17 10.88
N LYS A 176 20.75 -7.67 9.69
CA LYS A 176 19.86 -6.84 8.87
C LYS A 176 18.78 -7.70 8.21
N ASN A 177 17.53 -7.35 8.47
CA ASN A 177 16.38 -8.01 7.85
C ASN A 177 15.91 -7.24 6.60
N PRO A 178 15.30 -7.92 5.62
CA PRO A 178 14.43 -7.23 4.68
C PRO A 178 13.26 -6.61 5.46
N ASP A 179 12.61 -5.62 4.85
CA ASP A 179 11.51 -4.90 5.48
C ASP A 179 10.39 -5.88 5.95
N ILE A 180 10.20 -6.98 5.21
CA ILE A 180 9.26 -8.05 5.55
C ILE A 180 9.88 -9.43 5.26
N ILE A 181 9.74 -10.38 6.19
CA ILE A 181 9.93 -11.82 5.93
C ILE A 181 8.58 -12.51 6.02
N ILE A 182 8.23 -13.29 4.99
CA ILE A 182 7.01 -14.10 4.95
C ILE A 182 7.41 -15.58 4.93
N VAL A 183 6.86 -16.36 5.86
CA VAL A 183 7.06 -17.80 5.92
C VAL A 183 5.86 -18.52 5.30
N ASP A 184 6.13 -19.38 4.34
CA ASP A 184 5.12 -20.19 3.65
C ASP A 184 5.63 -21.62 3.47
N GLU A 185 4.96 -22.59 4.09
CA GLU A 185 5.31 -24.01 4.04
C GLU A 185 6.78 -24.27 4.48
N GLY A 186 7.23 -23.50 5.49
CA GLY A 186 8.59 -23.55 6.03
C GLY A 186 9.64 -22.79 5.21
N ILE A 187 9.27 -22.23 4.05
CA ILE A 187 10.17 -21.42 3.20
C ILE A 187 10.10 -19.96 3.63
N ARG A 188 11.26 -19.31 3.78
CA ARG A 188 11.37 -17.90 4.21
C ARG A 188 11.63 -17.01 3.00
N PHE A 189 10.63 -16.18 2.65
CA PHE A 189 10.71 -15.19 1.57
C PHE A 189 11.03 -13.80 2.13
N GLY A 190 12.06 -13.15 1.62
CA GLY A 190 12.41 -11.78 1.97
C GLY A 190 11.82 -10.78 0.98
N ILE A 191 11.16 -9.73 1.47
CA ILE A 191 10.64 -8.62 0.67
C ILE A 191 11.31 -7.32 1.12
N ALA A 192 12.08 -6.71 0.22
CA ALA A 192 12.52 -5.33 0.40
C ALA A 192 11.59 -4.38 -0.36
N CYS A 193 10.91 -3.52 0.38
CA CYS A 193 9.97 -2.51 -0.07
C CYS A 193 10.71 -1.19 -0.35
N LYS A 194 10.46 -0.59 -1.51
CA LYS A 194 10.94 0.77 -1.82
C LYS A 194 9.82 1.57 -2.46
N SER A 195 9.50 2.73 -1.91
CA SER A 195 8.59 3.68 -2.55
C SER A 195 9.37 4.63 -3.46
N ILE A 196 8.99 4.68 -4.73
CA ILE A 196 9.67 5.48 -5.77
C ILE A 196 8.84 6.73 -6.00
N SER A 197 9.37 7.89 -5.58
CA SER A 197 8.69 9.19 -5.71
C SER A 197 9.41 10.14 -6.69
N SER A 198 10.38 9.65 -7.46
CA SER A 198 11.12 10.44 -8.45
C SER A 198 11.19 9.68 -9.77
N GLN A 199 11.02 10.40 -10.88
CA GLN A 199 11.18 9.85 -12.23
C GLN A 199 12.65 9.73 -12.67
N ASN A 200 13.62 10.04 -11.79
CA ASN A 200 15.04 9.95 -12.10
C ASN A 200 15.50 8.46 -12.18
N PRO A 201 15.93 7.96 -13.35
CA PRO A 201 16.34 6.57 -13.53
C PRO A 201 17.50 6.14 -12.62
N ASN A 202 18.42 7.05 -12.29
CA ASN A 202 19.56 6.73 -11.43
C ASN A 202 19.12 6.51 -9.98
N ASN A 203 18.18 7.31 -9.48
CA ASN A 203 17.60 7.12 -8.15
C ASN A 203 16.86 5.78 -8.09
N PHE A 204 16.05 5.48 -9.10
CA PHE A 204 15.36 4.19 -9.21
C PHE A 204 16.31 2.99 -9.19
N LYS A 205 17.37 3.01 -10.02
CA LYS A 205 18.39 1.93 -10.03
C LYS A 205 19.11 1.82 -8.68
N GLN A 206 19.39 2.94 -8.04
CA GLN A 206 19.98 2.96 -6.70
C GLN A 206 19.06 2.30 -5.66
N ARG A 207 17.76 2.61 -5.66
CA ARG A 207 16.78 1.98 -4.76
C ARG A 207 16.68 0.48 -4.96
N ILE A 208 16.75 0.00 -6.21
CA ILE A 208 16.78 -1.44 -6.49
C ILE A 208 18.05 -2.08 -5.91
N ARG A 209 19.22 -1.47 -6.09
CA ARG A 209 20.47 -2.00 -5.52
C ARG A 209 20.42 -2.07 -4.01
N GLU A 210 19.89 -1.03 -3.35
CA GLU A 210 19.68 -1.02 -1.90
C GLU A 210 18.77 -2.17 -1.45
N ALA A 211 17.67 -2.41 -2.18
CA ALA A 211 16.75 -3.51 -1.90
C ALA A 211 17.39 -4.89 -2.09
N ILE A 212 18.19 -5.07 -3.16
CA ILE A 212 18.92 -6.30 -3.46
C ILE A 212 19.93 -6.59 -2.36
N GLU A 213 20.73 -5.59 -1.96
CA GLU A 213 21.74 -5.75 -0.92
C GLU A 213 21.11 -6.12 0.41
N GLN A 214 20.02 -5.45 0.80
CA GLN A 214 19.28 -5.76 2.03
C GLN A 214 18.78 -7.22 2.07
N ILE A 215 18.28 -7.74 0.95
CA ILE A 215 17.84 -9.14 0.86
C ILE A 215 19.05 -10.08 0.92
N LYS A 216 20.13 -9.74 0.21
CA LYS A 216 21.34 -10.56 0.14
C LYS A 216 21.99 -10.72 1.52
N GLU A 217 22.18 -9.62 2.25
CA GLU A 217 22.67 -9.64 3.64
C GLU A 217 21.81 -10.59 4.50
N SER A 218 20.49 -10.55 4.33
CA SER A 218 19.59 -11.45 5.07
C SER A 218 19.61 -12.92 4.66
N ILE A 219 20.03 -13.23 3.42
CA ILE A 219 20.30 -14.61 3.00
C ILE A 219 21.61 -15.10 3.63
N GLU A 220 22.63 -14.25 3.68
CA GLU A 220 23.92 -14.56 4.33
C GLU A 220 23.75 -14.81 5.84
N ASP A 221 22.84 -14.08 6.48
CA ASP A 221 22.47 -14.25 7.90
C ASP A 221 21.45 -15.39 8.14
N GLU A 222 21.13 -16.20 7.14
CA GLU A 222 20.17 -17.33 7.22
C GLU A 222 18.73 -16.93 7.62
N ASN A 223 18.37 -15.65 7.49
CA ASN A 223 17.01 -15.16 7.77
C ASN A 223 16.04 -15.37 6.60
N VAL A 224 16.57 -15.47 5.37
CA VAL A 224 15.83 -15.67 4.12
C VAL A 224 16.45 -16.83 3.35
N ASP A 225 15.61 -17.68 2.75
CA ASP A 225 16.12 -18.81 1.97
C ASP A 225 16.79 -18.34 0.66
N PRO A 226 17.83 -19.04 0.18
CA PRO A 226 18.47 -18.70 -1.08
C PRO A 226 17.47 -18.59 -2.24
N ARG A 227 17.63 -17.54 -3.06
CA ARG A 227 16.77 -17.24 -4.22
C ARG A 227 15.30 -16.91 -3.87
N LYS A 228 14.95 -16.69 -2.60
CA LYS A 228 13.59 -16.34 -2.14
C LYS A 228 13.42 -14.84 -1.82
N GLY A 229 14.22 -14.01 -2.46
CA GLY A 229 14.13 -12.56 -2.40
C GLY A 229 13.18 -11.95 -3.44
N VAL A 230 12.41 -10.94 -3.04
CA VAL A 230 11.56 -10.14 -3.93
C VAL A 230 11.78 -8.66 -3.64
N VAL A 231 12.07 -7.88 -4.69
CA VAL A 231 12.05 -6.41 -4.59
C VAL A 231 10.63 -5.93 -4.87
N PHE A 232 10.01 -5.25 -3.91
CA PHE A 232 8.67 -4.69 -4.04
C PHE A 232 8.77 -3.17 -4.17
N LEU A 233 8.31 -2.62 -5.29
CA LEU A 233 8.38 -1.21 -5.59
C LEU A 233 6.98 -0.60 -5.55
N ASP A 234 6.74 0.34 -4.65
CA ASP A 234 5.56 1.19 -4.73
C ASP A 234 5.84 2.35 -5.68
N VAL A 235 5.12 2.36 -6.80
CA VAL A 235 5.20 3.42 -7.81
C VAL A 235 3.97 4.32 -7.78
N SER A 236 3.05 4.10 -6.84
CA SER A 236 1.85 4.91 -6.65
C SER A 236 2.14 6.42 -6.62
N PRO A 237 3.16 6.92 -5.88
CA PRO A 237 3.44 8.36 -5.88
C PRO A 237 3.86 8.96 -7.24
N LEU A 238 4.15 8.14 -8.26
CA LEU A 238 4.43 8.61 -9.63
C LEU A 238 3.21 8.58 -10.56
N LEU A 239 2.09 8.03 -10.11
CA LEU A 239 0.87 7.96 -10.89
C LEU A 239 0.17 9.32 -10.94
N ASN A 240 -0.47 9.63 -12.07
CA ASN A 240 -1.30 10.82 -12.20
C ASN A 240 -2.68 10.56 -11.56
N HIS A 241 -2.78 10.70 -10.25
CA HIS A 241 -4.01 10.42 -9.52
C HIS A 241 -5.16 11.36 -9.86
N ASP A 242 -4.90 12.59 -10.31
CA ASP A 242 -5.95 13.48 -10.77
C ASP A 242 -6.62 12.92 -12.03
N TYR A 243 -5.82 12.47 -13.00
CA TYR A 243 -6.32 11.81 -14.21
C TYR A 243 -6.97 10.46 -13.91
N LEU A 244 -6.35 9.63 -13.09
CA LEU A 244 -6.89 8.33 -12.71
C LEU A 244 -8.19 8.46 -11.93
N TYR A 245 -8.32 9.47 -11.06
CA TYR A 245 -9.55 9.69 -10.32
C TYR A 245 -10.70 10.05 -11.25
N MET A 246 -10.52 11.01 -12.15
CA MET A 246 -11.59 11.43 -13.06
C MET A 246 -10.99 11.99 -14.35
N PRO A 247 -10.92 11.21 -15.44
CA PRO A 247 -10.34 11.68 -16.69
C PRO A 247 -11.08 12.93 -17.20
N GLU A 248 -10.31 13.97 -17.53
CA GLU A 248 -10.80 15.27 -18.03
C GLU A 248 -11.92 15.93 -17.19
N GLY A 249 -11.98 15.63 -15.88
CA GLY A 249 -12.84 16.36 -14.94
C GLY A 249 -14.33 16.00 -14.94
N ILE A 250 -14.82 15.27 -15.96
CA ILE A 250 -16.23 14.88 -16.09
C ILE A 250 -16.42 13.43 -16.56
N TYR A 251 -15.36 12.74 -16.98
CA TYR A 251 -15.47 11.37 -17.46
C TYR A 251 -15.16 10.38 -16.35
N SER A 252 -15.73 9.19 -16.48
CA SER A 252 -15.48 8.05 -15.62
C SER A 252 -14.96 6.88 -16.43
N TRP A 253 -14.28 5.98 -15.75
CA TRP A 253 -13.85 4.72 -16.31
C TRP A 253 -14.99 3.71 -16.37
N ASN A 254 -14.87 2.74 -17.28
CA ASN A 254 -15.73 1.56 -17.21
C ASN A 254 -15.31 0.70 -16.01
N ASP A 255 -16.26 0.22 -15.20
CA ASP A 255 -15.99 -0.65 -14.04
C ASP A 255 -15.17 -1.91 -14.41
N GLY A 256 -15.28 -2.39 -15.65
CA GLY A 256 -14.50 -3.53 -16.14
C GLY A 256 -13.06 -3.22 -16.53
N SER A 257 -12.71 -1.95 -16.77
CA SER A 257 -11.40 -1.57 -17.34
C SER A 257 -10.46 -0.89 -16.34
N GLY A 258 -10.93 -0.50 -15.15
CA GLY A 258 -10.13 0.28 -14.20
C GLY A 258 -8.81 -0.40 -13.79
N GLY A 259 -8.82 -1.72 -13.59
CA GLY A 259 -7.61 -2.50 -13.29
C GLY A 259 -6.59 -2.47 -14.44
N GLU A 260 -7.05 -2.63 -15.68
CA GLU A 260 -6.19 -2.58 -16.88
C GLU A 260 -5.60 -1.18 -17.08
N VAL A 261 -6.40 -0.13 -16.88
CA VAL A 261 -5.93 1.27 -16.94
C VAL A 261 -4.85 1.53 -15.89
N LEU A 262 -5.04 1.06 -14.65
CA LEU A 262 -4.03 1.20 -13.60
C LEU A 262 -2.75 0.43 -13.94
N GLN A 263 -2.86 -0.81 -14.44
CA GLN A 263 -1.71 -1.61 -14.88
C GLN A 263 -0.94 -0.91 -16.02
N GLN A 264 -1.64 -0.32 -16.98
CA GLN A 264 -1.02 0.45 -18.06
C GLN A 264 -0.24 1.66 -17.50
N ASN A 265 -0.82 2.40 -16.57
CA ASN A 265 -0.14 3.55 -15.95
C ASN A 265 1.10 3.12 -15.16
N ILE A 266 1.05 1.99 -14.45
CA ILE A 266 2.23 1.40 -13.80
C ILE A 266 3.28 1.05 -14.86
N ALA A 267 2.91 0.37 -15.95
CA ALA A 267 3.84 0.00 -17.01
C ALA A 267 4.50 1.23 -17.65
N GLU A 268 3.75 2.30 -17.91
CA GLU A 268 4.29 3.56 -18.44
C GLU A 268 5.30 4.22 -17.48
N VAL A 269 5.03 4.20 -16.17
CA VAL A 269 6.01 4.66 -15.16
C VAL A 269 7.26 3.78 -15.20
N MET A 270 7.10 2.46 -15.28
CA MET A 270 8.23 1.55 -15.34
C MET A 270 9.08 1.74 -16.60
N VAL A 271 8.47 1.98 -17.77
CA VAL A 271 9.17 2.31 -19.01
C VAL A 271 9.98 3.60 -18.87
N LYS A 272 9.42 4.65 -18.25
CA LYS A 272 10.15 5.90 -18.00
C LYS A 272 11.36 5.70 -17.08
N LEU A 273 11.25 4.81 -16.08
CA LEU A 273 12.31 4.55 -15.09
C LEU A 273 13.40 3.59 -15.59
N LEU A 274 13.01 2.52 -16.30
CA LEU A 274 13.91 1.48 -16.78
C LEU A 274 14.46 1.76 -18.18
N GLY A 275 13.72 2.52 -18.99
CA GLY A 275 13.88 2.62 -20.43
C GLY A 275 12.98 1.63 -21.18
N GLU A 276 12.86 1.84 -22.49
CA GLU A 276 12.17 0.91 -23.38
C GLU A 276 13.02 -0.33 -23.63
N GLY A 277 12.39 -1.51 -23.67
CA GLY A 277 13.04 -2.75 -24.07
C GLY A 277 12.63 -3.96 -23.26
N ASP A 278 13.39 -5.03 -23.43
CA ASP A 278 13.19 -6.29 -22.75
C ASP A 278 13.60 -6.17 -21.27
N GLY A 279 12.64 -6.41 -20.37
CA GLY A 279 12.85 -6.30 -18.92
C GLY A 279 13.99 -7.17 -18.40
N HIS A 280 14.22 -8.33 -19.01
CA HIS A 280 15.35 -9.20 -18.65
C HIS A 280 16.69 -8.51 -18.92
N LYS A 281 16.90 -7.95 -20.11
CA LYS A 281 18.13 -7.19 -20.42
C LYS A 281 18.31 -5.96 -19.53
N LEU A 282 17.22 -5.28 -19.17
CA LEU A 282 17.27 -4.07 -18.34
C LEU A 282 17.57 -4.37 -16.86
N LEU A 283 17.00 -5.46 -16.33
CA LEU A 283 17.12 -5.81 -14.91
C LEU A 283 18.30 -6.70 -14.57
N SER A 284 18.69 -7.64 -15.45
CA SER A 284 19.74 -8.62 -15.13
C SER A 284 21.06 -7.99 -14.66
N PRO A 285 21.53 -6.87 -15.24
CA PRO A 285 22.74 -6.20 -14.75
C PRO A 285 22.63 -5.67 -13.31
N LEU A 286 21.42 -5.39 -12.81
CA LEU A 286 21.22 -4.94 -11.43
C LEU A 286 21.27 -6.09 -10.42
N PHE A 287 20.94 -7.30 -10.87
CA PHE A 287 20.92 -8.52 -10.05
C PHE A 287 22.17 -9.39 -10.25
N ALA A 288 23.09 -8.97 -11.11
CA ALA A 288 24.36 -9.66 -11.32
C ALA A 288 25.06 -9.90 -9.97
N ASP A 289 25.57 -11.11 -9.77
CA ASP A 289 26.32 -11.53 -8.58
C ASP A 289 25.56 -11.50 -7.24
N SER A 290 24.26 -11.16 -7.24
CA SER A 290 23.44 -11.14 -6.02
C SER A 290 22.99 -12.53 -5.56
N GLY A 291 23.02 -13.53 -6.44
CA GLY A 291 22.39 -14.83 -6.21
C GLY A 291 20.86 -14.81 -6.15
N LEU A 292 20.24 -13.63 -6.29
CA LEU A 292 18.79 -13.46 -6.30
C LEU A 292 18.20 -13.73 -7.68
N ILE A 293 16.91 -14.12 -7.69
CA ILE A 293 16.14 -14.13 -8.93
C ILE A 293 15.85 -12.66 -9.29
N PRO A 294 16.13 -12.22 -10.52
CA PRO A 294 15.81 -10.87 -10.98
C PRO A 294 14.30 -10.72 -11.07
N CYS A 295 13.67 -10.35 -9.96
CA CYS A 295 12.23 -10.22 -9.81
C CYS A 295 11.89 -8.93 -9.07
N ILE A 296 11.07 -8.11 -9.72
CA ILE A 296 10.51 -6.88 -9.17
C ILE A 296 8.99 -6.96 -9.26
N ILE A 297 8.30 -6.63 -8.17
CA ILE A 297 6.87 -6.38 -8.17
C ILE A 297 6.67 -4.87 -8.11
N ALA A 298 6.24 -4.26 -9.21
CA ALA A 298 5.83 -2.85 -9.21
C ALA A 298 4.34 -2.75 -8.83
N TYR A 299 4.06 -2.08 -7.73
CA TYR A 299 2.73 -1.92 -7.17
C TYR A 299 2.24 -0.49 -7.36
N GLY A 300 0.96 -0.38 -7.74
CA GLY A 300 0.25 0.88 -7.82
C GLY A 300 -1.16 0.72 -7.28
N HIS A 301 -1.72 1.80 -6.75
CA HIS A 301 -3.12 1.87 -6.35
C HIS A 301 -3.71 3.24 -6.67
N SER A 302 -5.01 3.34 -6.87
CA SER A 302 -5.69 4.63 -7.03
C SER A 302 -7.18 4.49 -6.78
N VAL A 303 -7.83 5.58 -6.35
CA VAL A 303 -9.29 5.70 -6.47
C VAL A 303 -9.61 6.24 -7.86
N MET A 304 -10.60 5.65 -8.51
CA MET A 304 -11.03 5.96 -9.87
C MET A 304 -12.55 6.06 -9.88
N MET A 305 -13.11 7.10 -10.50
CA MET A 305 -14.54 7.20 -10.72
C MET A 305 -14.95 6.23 -11.81
N VAL A 306 -15.91 5.36 -11.51
CA VAL A 306 -16.43 4.37 -12.46
C VAL A 306 -17.91 4.58 -12.72
N GLU A 307 -18.31 4.39 -13.97
CA GLU A 307 -19.71 4.30 -14.34
C GLU A 307 -20.19 2.84 -14.19
N LYS A 308 -21.27 2.66 -13.43
CA LYS A 308 -21.88 1.37 -13.21
C LYS A 308 -23.38 1.54 -12.96
N ASP A 309 -24.20 0.74 -13.65
CA ASP A 309 -25.65 0.70 -13.46
C ASP A 309 -26.31 2.10 -13.59
N GLY A 310 -25.77 2.95 -14.48
CA GLY A 310 -26.25 4.32 -14.71
C GLY A 310 -25.86 5.34 -13.64
N GLY A 311 -24.99 4.98 -12.70
CA GLY A 311 -24.44 5.89 -11.68
C GLY A 311 -22.91 5.96 -11.71
N PHE A 312 -22.38 6.99 -11.04
CA PHE A 312 -20.94 7.22 -10.88
C PHE A 312 -20.53 6.97 -9.44
N PHE A 313 -19.51 6.13 -9.25
CA PHE A 313 -19.05 5.77 -7.92
C PHE A 313 -17.53 5.74 -7.86
N PRO A 314 -16.92 6.18 -6.74
CA PRO A 314 -15.50 5.98 -6.53
C PRO A 314 -15.22 4.49 -6.30
N HIS A 315 -14.28 3.93 -7.07
CA HIS A 315 -13.81 2.55 -6.93
C HIS A 315 -12.30 2.59 -6.66
N TYR A 316 -11.87 1.87 -5.63
CA TYR A 316 -10.47 1.73 -5.28
C TYR A 316 -9.82 0.53 -5.97
N TYR A 317 -8.83 0.80 -6.83
CA TYR A 317 -8.06 -0.18 -7.58
C TYR A 317 -6.65 -0.32 -7.04
N LYS A 318 -6.13 -1.54 -7.11
CA LYS A 318 -4.76 -1.93 -6.79
C LYS A 318 -4.28 -2.85 -7.90
N ALA A 319 -3.04 -2.66 -8.34
CA ALA A 319 -2.45 -3.50 -9.35
C ALA A 319 -1.00 -3.80 -9.00
N ALA A 320 -0.57 -5.01 -9.34
CA ALA A 320 0.82 -5.42 -9.27
C ALA A 320 1.29 -5.83 -10.67
N TYR A 321 2.41 -5.26 -11.09
CA TYR A 321 3.07 -5.54 -12.35
C TYR A 321 4.38 -6.28 -12.08
N LEU A 322 4.43 -7.55 -12.44
CA LEU A 322 5.59 -8.42 -12.22
C LEU A 322 6.59 -8.24 -13.37
N ILE A 323 7.81 -7.85 -13.03
CA ILE A 323 8.93 -7.72 -13.97
C ILE A 323 9.99 -8.73 -13.58
N TYR A 324 10.35 -9.62 -14.51
CA TYR A 324 11.34 -10.65 -14.26
C TYR A 324 12.39 -10.71 -15.35
N GLY A 325 13.61 -11.04 -14.95
CA GLY A 325 14.75 -11.27 -15.82
C GLY A 325 15.22 -12.72 -15.82
N GLY A 326 14.33 -13.69 -15.74
CA GLY A 326 14.75 -15.10 -15.77
C GLY A 326 13.69 -16.04 -15.24
N ASP A 327 14.14 -17.21 -14.81
CA ASP A 327 13.27 -18.22 -14.21
C ASP A 327 12.75 -17.76 -12.83
N HIS A 328 11.46 -17.43 -12.79
CA HIS A 328 10.73 -17.03 -11.59
C HIS A 328 9.86 -18.16 -11.02
N SER A 329 10.02 -19.40 -11.49
CA SER A 329 9.23 -20.56 -11.06
C SER A 329 9.24 -20.74 -9.53
N GLN A 330 10.38 -20.44 -8.90
CA GLN A 330 10.58 -20.61 -7.45
C GLN A 330 9.81 -19.62 -6.58
N ILE A 331 9.33 -18.51 -7.15
CA ILE A 331 8.57 -17.47 -6.45
C ILE A 331 7.16 -17.29 -7.02
N LYS A 332 6.83 -17.94 -8.14
CA LYS A 332 5.54 -17.79 -8.84
C LYS A 332 4.33 -18.08 -7.97
N SER A 333 4.37 -19.15 -7.16
CA SER A 333 3.26 -19.51 -6.25
C SER A 333 3.12 -18.45 -5.16
N PHE A 334 4.24 -18.05 -4.57
CA PHE A 334 4.32 -17.00 -3.55
C PHE A 334 3.77 -15.67 -4.05
N THR A 335 4.25 -15.16 -5.19
CA THR A 335 3.81 -13.87 -5.74
C THR A 335 2.34 -13.87 -6.12
N LYS A 336 1.82 -14.98 -6.63
CA LYS A 336 0.39 -15.15 -6.90
C LYS A 336 -0.45 -15.09 -5.62
N ARG A 337 -0.05 -15.82 -4.58
CA ARG A 337 -0.74 -15.79 -3.27
C ARG A 337 -0.68 -14.41 -2.63
N LEU A 338 0.47 -13.73 -2.73
CA LEU A 338 0.63 -12.37 -2.24
C LEU A 338 -0.28 -11.38 -3.00
N ASN A 339 -0.35 -11.50 -4.33
CA ASN A 339 -1.28 -10.72 -5.16
C ASN A 339 -2.74 -10.95 -4.75
N ASP A 340 -3.13 -12.21 -4.53
CA ASP A 340 -4.47 -12.57 -4.06
C ASP A 340 -4.76 -12.00 -2.66
N ALA A 341 -3.76 -11.98 -1.77
CA ALA A 341 -3.84 -11.40 -0.43
C ALA A 341 -4.02 -9.88 -0.47
N LEU A 342 -3.29 -9.20 -1.36
CA LEU A 342 -3.36 -7.76 -1.59
C LEU A 342 -4.65 -7.35 -2.31
N HIS A 343 -5.41 -8.30 -2.86
CA HIS A 343 -6.59 -8.04 -3.68
C HIS A 343 -6.30 -7.13 -4.87
N CYS A 344 -5.13 -7.30 -5.50
CA CYS A 344 -4.83 -6.61 -6.75
C CYS A 344 -5.74 -7.14 -7.87
N GLN A 345 -6.28 -6.23 -8.68
CA GLN A 345 -7.19 -6.49 -9.79
C GLN A 345 -6.47 -6.79 -11.11
#